data_AF-A0A816R0T0-F1
#
_entry.id   AF-A0A816R0T0-F1
#
_cell.length_a   1.000
_cell.length_b   1.000
_cell.length_c   1.000
_cell.angle_alpha   90.00
_cell.angle_beta   90.00
_cell.angle_gamma   90.00
#
_symmetry.space_group_name_H-M   'P 1'
#
loop_
_entity.id
_entity.type
_entity.pdbx_description
1 polymer ?
#
loop_
_entity_poly.entity_id
_entity_poly.type
_entity_poly.pdbx_seq_one_letter_code
_entity_poly.pdbx_strand_id
1 'polypeptide(L)'
;MMNQNVIVSDRKAILGSKTITVSNSPLFSSPPTYFTFPRHKFLELLEAADKNSNSINKNNLGAGKIASWVDSMRDSSPTRLRPSSRDSVSDNDHKTSWIVRFPSALNMFDEIVNAAKGKQIVMFLDYDGTLSPIVEDPDKAYITHEMREVVKNVALNFPTAIVTGRSIDKVRGFVKLDEIYYAGSHGMDIEGPTSEYAYGGVSNQGVLFQPAREFVPTIEKVYKILEEKTKWIPGAMVENNKFCLSVHFRRVDEKRWAGLAEQVKSVLIDYPQLKLTQGRKVLEIRPTIKWDKGQALNFLLKSLGFEKSEDVVPVYIGDDLTDEDAFKVLRERGQGFGILVSKVPKETDASYSLQDPSQVNEFLRRLVEWKRKTVGEA
;
A
#
# COMPACT_ATOMS: atom_id res chain seq x y z
N MET A 1 -11.67 55.08 2.31
CA MET A 1 -12.49 54.65 3.47
C MET A 1 -12.83 53.19 3.23
N MET A 2 -12.54 52.21 4.10
CA MET A 2 -11.86 52.21 5.41
C MET A 2 -10.88 51.03 5.50
N ASN A 3 -9.78 51.19 6.23
CA ASN A 3 -8.92 50.09 6.67
C ASN A 3 -9.39 49.57 8.04
N GLN A 4 -9.21 48.27 8.29
CA GLN A 4 -8.96 47.63 9.60
C GLN A 4 -8.47 46.18 9.28
N ASN A 5 -7.27 45.69 9.65
CA ASN A 5 -6.65 45.50 10.98
C ASN A 5 -7.52 44.61 11.91
N VAL A 6 -7.07 43.60 12.67
CA VAL A 6 -5.75 43.01 13.04
C VAL A 6 -5.97 41.48 13.27
N ILE A 7 -5.05 40.57 13.64
CA ILE A 7 -3.73 40.57 14.33
C ILE A 7 -2.82 39.47 13.70
N VAL A 8 -1.48 39.59 13.81
CA VAL A 8 -0.53 38.45 13.76
C VAL A 8 0.26 38.44 15.07
N SER A 9 0.45 37.27 15.70
CA SER A 9 1.12 37.13 16.99
C SER A 9 2.59 36.73 16.85
N ASP A 10 3.49 37.70 16.82
CA ASP A 10 4.94 37.47 16.97
C ASP A 10 5.30 37.01 18.40
N ARG A 11 6.20 36.04 18.51
CA ARG A 11 7.03 35.83 19.71
C ARG A 11 8.50 35.66 19.34
N LYS A 12 9.29 36.71 19.57
CA LYS A 12 10.76 36.63 19.57
C LYS A 12 11.24 35.85 20.78
N ALA A 13 12.14 34.90 20.56
CA ALA A 13 13.05 34.40 21.59
C ALA A 13 14.45 34.97 21.32
N ILE A 14 15.12 35.44 22.37
CA ILE A 14 16.49 35.98 22.32
C ILE A 14 17.43 34.90 22.84
N LEU A 15 18.44 34.52 22.07
CA LEU A 15 19.64 33.90 22.62
C LEU A 15 20.88 34.26 21.79
N GLY A 16 21.98 34.54 22.48
CA GLY A 16 23.15 35.22 21.92
C GLY A 16 24.08 34.32 21.10
N SER A 17 24.86 34.96 20.22
CA SER A 17 25.87 34.29 19.40
C SER A 17 27.09 33.86 20.21
N LYS A 18 27.53 32.61 20.05
CA LYS A 18 28.93 32.21 20.19
C LYS A 18 29.38 31.50 18.93
N THR A 19 30.25 32.15 18.18
CA THR A 19 30.87 31.61 16.96
C THR A 19 31.87 30.52 17.36
N ILE A 20 31.70 29.30 16.86
CA ILE A 20 32.73 28.26 16.88
C ILE A 20 32.90 27.76 15.45
N THR A 21 34.04 28.05 14.86
CA THR A 21 34.44 27.60 13.53
C THR A 21 34.90 26.14 13.61
N VAL A 22 34.25 25.23 12.88
CA VAL A 22 34.75 23.86 12.68
C VAL A 22 34.73 23.56 11.17
N SER A 23 35.80 22.94 10.70
CA SER A 23 36.13 22.74 9.29
C SER A 23 35.21 21.77 8.55
N ASN A 24 34.86 22.11 7.31
CA ASN A 24 34.19 21.21 6.37
C ASN A 24 35.00 19.94 6.09
N SER A 25 34.35 18.78 6.23
CA SER A 25 34.70 17.50 5.59
C SER A 25 33.42 16.68 5.41
N PRO A 26 32.97 16.36 4.19
CA PRO A 26 31.75 15.58 3.99
C PRO A 26 32.03 14.09 4.25
N LEU A 27 31.55 13.57 5.38
CA LEU A 27 31.49 12.14 5.67
C LEU A 27 30.25 11.50 5.02
N PHE A 28 30.23 11.48 3.68
CA PHE A 28 29.31 10.67 2.90
C PHE A 28 30.10 9.64 2.10
N SER A 29 30.08 8.38 2.54
CA SER A 29 30.43 7.25 1.68
C SER A 29 29.36 7.09 0.61
N SER A 30 29.78 7.05 -0.66
CA SER A 30 28.89 6.92 -1.82
C SER A 30 27.88 5.76 -1.69
N PRO A 31 26.64 5.90 -2.19
CA PRO A 31 25.71 4.78 -2.27
C PRO A 31 26.27 3.70 -3.22
N PRO A 32 25.86 2.42 -3.09
CA PRO A 32 26.34 1.37 -3.96
C PRO A 32 25.92 1.63 -5.42
N THR A 33 26.86 1.57 -6.35
CA THR A 33 26.58 1.63 -7.78
C THR A 33 25.90 0.34 -8.23
N TYR A 34 24.57 0.37 -8.37
CA TYR A 34 23.82 -0.75 -8.93
C TYR A 34 23.80 -0.71 -10.46
N PHE A 35 24.14 -1.83 -11.09
CA PHE A 35 24.10 -1.99 -12.54
C PHE A 35 22.68 -1.84 -13.08
N THR A 36 22.48 -0.84 -13.94
CA THR A 36 21.22 -0.62 -14.68
C THR A 36 21.07 -1.64 -15.80
N PHE A 37 20.18 -2.63 -15.62
CA PHE A 37 19.74 -3.47 -16.72
C PHE A 37 18.64 -2.77 -17.55
N PRO A 38 18.71 -2.74 -18.90
CA PRO A 38 17.74 -2.00 -19.70
C PRO A 38 16.34 -2.63 -19.69
N ARG A 39 15.32 -1.80 -19.39
CA ARG A 39 13.89 -2.16 -19.28
C ARG A 39 13.20 -2.50 -20.62
N HIS A 40 13.95 -2.69 -21.70
CA HIS A 40 13.44 -2.72 -23.08
C HIS A 40 12.60 -3.97 -23.40
N LYS A 41 13.03 -5.14 -22.90
CA LYS A 41 12.51 -6.44 -23.34
C LYS A 41 11.09 -6.78 -22.85
N PHE A 42 10.59 -6.09 -21.82
CA PHE A 42 9.24 -6.29 -21.28
C PHE A 42 8.19 -5.41 -21.97
N LEU A 43 8.56 -4.18 -22.36
CA LEU A 43 7.68 -3.28 -23.11
C LEU A 43 7.54 -3.74 -24.57
N GLU A 44 8.60 -4.27 -25.18
CA GLU A 44 8.51 -4.90 -26.52
C GLU A 44 7.52 -6.07 -26.56
N LEU A 45 7.40 -6.87 -25.48
CA LEU A 45 6.44 -7.98 -25.43
C LEU A 45 4.97 -7.50 -25.35
N LEU A 46 4.72 -6.32 -24.79
CA LEU A 46 3.39 -5.72 -24.76
C LEU A 46 3.06 -4.99 -26.07
N GLU A 47 4.00 -4.27 -26.67
CA GLU A 47 3.80 -3.59 -27.96
C GLU A 47 3.74 -4.55 -29.16
N ALA A 48 4.52 -5.63 -29.15
CA ALA A 48 4.48 -6.65 -30.21
C ALA A 48 3.17 -7.45 -30.19
N ALA A 49 2.52 -7.58 -29.03
CA ALA A 49 1.21 -8.22 -28.90
C ALA A 49 0.07 -7.40 -29.53
N ASP A 50 0.25 -6.09 -29.68
CA ASP A 50 -0.73 -5.17 -30.25
C ASP A 50 -0.55 -5.01 -31.77
N LYS A 51 0.70 -4.90 -32.24
CA LYS A 51 1.06 -4.67 -33.64
C LYS A 51 0.84 -5.88 -34.58
N ASN A 52 0.83 -7.12 -34.06
CA ASN A 52 0.59 -8.34 -34.85
C ASN A 52 -0.90 -8.70 -35.06
N SER A 53 -1.82 -7.78 -34.78
CA SER A 53 -3.27 -8.02 -34.84
C SER A 53 -3.89 -7.92 -36.25
N ASN A 54 -3.15 -7.41 -37.24
CA ASN A 54 -3.61 -7.33 -38.63
C ASN A 54 -3.14 -8.55 -39.44
N SER A 55 -4.12 -9.34 -39.92
CA SER A 55 -3.96 -10.59 -40.68
C SER A 55 -3.49 -11.81 -39.86
N ILE A 56 -4.45 -12.57 -39.29
CA ILE A 56 -4.63 -14.05 -39.42
C ILE A 56 -5.79 -14.53 -38.51
N ASN A 57 -6.57 -15.51 -39.01
CA ASN A 57 -7.76 -16.17 -38.45
C ASN A 57 -8.18 -15.91 -36.97
N LYS A 58 -9.38 -15.32 -36.80
CA LYS A 58 -9.98 -14.90 -35.52
C LYS A 58 -10.35 -16.01 -34.51
N ASN A 59 -10.37 -17.29 -34.90
CA ASN A 59 -11.00 -18.34 -34.07
C ASN A 59 -10.10 -19.03 -33.03
N ASN A 60 -8.77 -18.82 -33.06
CA ASN A 60 -7.83 -19.48 -32.12
C ASN A 60 -7.13 -18.56 -31.11
N LEU A 61 -7.29 -17.22 -31.20
CA LEU A 61 -6.63 -16.29 -30.27
C LEU A 61 -7.25 -16.24 -28.87
N GLY A 62 -8.50 -16.69 -28.70
CA GLY A 62 -9.19 -16.69 -27.41
C GLY A 62 -8.50 -17.60 -26.39
N ALA A 63 -8.43 -18.91 -26.69
CA ALA A 63 -7.91 -19.92 -25.77
C ALA A 63 -6.48 -19.62 -25.25
N GLY A 64 -5.58 -19.16 -26.13
CA GLY A 64 -4.20 -18.80 -25.73
C GLY A 64 -4.12 -17.59 -24.80
N LYS A 65 -4.94 -16.56 -25.04
CA LYS A 65 -5.04 -15.37 -24.15
C LYS A 65 -5.76 -15.67 -22.84
N ILE A 66 -6.68 -16.64 -22.82
CA ILE A 66 -7.34 -17.10 -21.59
C ILE A 66 -6.37 -17.92 -20.73
N ALA A 67 -5.62 -18.85 -21.33
CA ALA A 67 -4.67 -19.69 -20.61
C ALA A 67 -3.59 -18.89 -19.87
N SER A 68 -2.88 -18.00 -20.58
CA SER A 68 -1.83 -17.16 -19.96
C SER A 68 -2.37 -16.23 -18.88
N TRP A 69 -3.65 -15.84 -18.98
CA TRP A 69 -4.31 -14.98 -18.02
C TRP A 69 -4.83 -15.76 -16.80
N VAL A 70 -5.28 -17.01 -16.95
CA VAL A 70 -5.53 -17.93 -15.82
C VAL A 70 -4.24 -18.29 -15.10
N ASP A 71 -3.12 -18.45 -15.83
CA ASP A 71 -1.81 -18.65 -15.21
C ASP A 71 -1.38 -17.43 -14.38
N SER A 72 -1.68 -16.21 -14.84
CA SER A 72 -1.54 -15.01 -13.99
C SER A 72 -2.40 -15.08 -12.71
N MET A 73 -3.66 -15.53 -12.79
CA MET A 73 -4.51 -15.71 -11.60
C MET A 73 -3.95 -16.76 -10.62
N ARG A 74 -3.28 -17.80 -11.14
CA ARG A 74 -2.57 -18.80 -10.34
C ARG A 74 -1.34 -18.18 -9.66
N ASP A 75 -0.56 -17.36 -10.35
CA ASP A 75 0.63 -16.71 -9.78
C ASP A 75 0.26 -15.66 -8.71
N SER A 76 -0.93 -15.05 -8.78
CA SER A 76 -1.48 -14.24 -7.68
C SER A 76 -2.03 -15.07 -6.50
N SER A 77 -1.87 -16.40 -6.49
CA SER A 77 -2.37 -17.26 -5.40
C SER A 77 -1.29 -17.56 -4.35
N PRO A 78 -1.55 -17.42 -3.03
CA PRO A 78 -0.53 -17.63 -1.99
C PRO A 78 0.06 -19.04 -1.86
N THR A 79 -0.52 -20.04 -2.54
CA THR A 79 -0.35 -21.47 -2.18
C THR A 79 0.74 -22.20 -2.97
N ARG A 80 1.50 -21.51 -3.84
CA ARG A 80 2.57 -22.17 -4.61
C ARG A 80 3.91 -22.17 -3.87
N LEU A 81 4.03 -23.08 -2.90
CA LEU A 81 5.27 -23.86 -2.83
C LEU A 81 5.40 -24.55 -4.19
N ARG A 82 6.42 -24.19 -4.99
CA ARG A 82 6.72 -24.94 -6.22
C ARG A 82 6.93 -26.41 -5.83
N PRO A 83 6.42 -27.38 -6.61
CA PRO A 83 6.83 -28.77 -6.43
C PRO A 83 8.35 -28.84 -6.48
N SER A 84 8.96 -29.49 -5.48
CA SER A 84 10.41 -29.64 -5.37
C SER A 84 10.93 -30.58 -6.45
N SER A 85 11.07 -30.07 -7.67
CA SER A 85 11.54 -30.82 -8.84
C SER A 85 12.76 -30.13 -9.43
N ARG A 86 13.93 -30.53 -8.90
CA ARG A 86 15.31 -30.20 -9.34
C ARG A 86 15.75 -28.76 -9.01
N ASP A 87 16.87 -28.71 -8.29
CA ASP A 87 17.69 -27.53 -7.91
C ASP A 87 17.38 -26.81 -6.58
N SER A 88 17.27 -27.59 -5.49
CA SER A 88 17.13 -27.07 -4.11
C SER A 88 18.30 -26.19 -3.62
N VAL A 89 19.44 -26.19 -4.31
CA VAL A 89 20.59 -25.30 -4.01
C VAL A 89 20.31 -23.89 -4.51
N SER A 90 19.76 -23.73 -5.73
CA SER A 90 19.53 -22.41 -6.32
C SER A 90 18.41 -21.65 -5.60
N ASP A 91 17.32 -22.31 -5.22
CA ASP A 91 16.24 -21.68 -4.44
C ASP A 91 16.74 -21.14 -3.07
N ASN A 92 17.71 -21.83 -2.45
CA ASN A 92 18.28 -21.40 -1.17
C ASN A 92 19.26 -20.23 -1.33
N ASP A 93 20.07 -20.22 -2.39
CA ASP A 93 20.93 -19.09 -2.74
C ASP A 93 20.13 -17.85 -3.14
N HIS A 94 19.05 -18.03 -3.93
CA HIS A 94 18.12 -16.95 -4.26
C HIS A 94 17.45 -16.37 -3.02
N LYS A 95 16.97 -17.22 -2.09
CA LYS A 95 16.38 -16.76 -0.83
C LYS A 95 17.40 -16.04 0.06
N THR A 96 18.63 -16.55 0.14
CA THR A 96 19.71 -15.92 0.93
C THR A 96 20.10 -14.55 0.35
N SER A 97 20.28 -14.46 -0.97
CA SER A 97 20.54 -13.21 -1.68
C SER A 97 19.41 -12.19 -1.50
N TRP A 98 18.15 -12.65 -1.50
CA TRP A 98 16.98 -11.81 -1.24
C TRP A 98 16.96 -11.26 0.19
N ILE A 99 17.23 -12.10 1.20
CA ILE A 99 17.31 -11.66 2.61
C ILE A 99 18.44 -10.65 2.82
N VAL A 100 19.58 -10.79 2.11
CA VAL A 100 20.68 -9.81 2.15
C VAL A 100 20.30 -8.48 1.51
N ARG A 101 19.46 -8.49 0.46
CA ARG A 101 18.97 -7.27 -0.22
C ARG A 101 17.84 -6.57 0.55
N PHE A 102 17.00 -7.33 1.23
CA PHE A 102 15.80 -6.84 1.94
C PHE A 102 15.79 -7.36 3.39
N PRO A 103 16.74 -6.91 4.23
CA PRO A 103 16.92 -7.44 5.57
C PRO A 103 15.69 -7.21 6.46
N SER A 104 15.55 -8.06 7.48
CA SER A 104 14.43 -7.97 8.42
C SER A 104 14.41 -6.62 9.15
N ALA A 105 13.30 -5.89 9.10
CA ALA A 105 13.15 -4.62 9.81
C ALA A 105 13.23 -4.77 11.34
N LEU A 106 13.00 -5.98 11.88
CA LEU A 106 13.24 -6.28 13.29
C LEU A 106 14.74 -6.40 13.62
N ASN A 107 15.53 -6.95 12.70
CA ASN A 107 16.98 -7.07 12.87
C ASN A 107 17.66 -5.72 12.65
N MET A 108 17.17 -4.93 11.69
CA MET A 108 17.65 -3.59 11.37
C MET A 108 16.98 -2.49 12.21
N PHE A 109 16.21 -2.85 13.24
CA PHE A 109 15.38 -1.89 13.99
C PHE A 109 16.20 -0.73 14.58
N ASP A 110 17.39 -1.02 15.12
CA ASP A 110 18.23 0.02 15.73
C ASP A 110 18.78 0.99 14.68
N GLU A 111 19.12 0.52 13.47
CA GLU A 111 19.49 1.36 12.32
C GLU A 111 18.31 2.24 11.90
N ILE A 112 17.13 1.63 11.74
CA ILE A 112 15.87 2.30 11.38
C ILE A 112 15.55 3.45 12.34
N VAL A 113 15.54 3.20 13.65
CA VAL A 113 15.22 4.26 14.63
C VAL A 113 16.37 5.27 14.79
N ASN A 114 17.63 4.89 14.54
CA ASN A 114 18.74 5.82 14.47
C ASN A 114 18.60 6.80 13.29
N ALA A 115 18.21 6.32 12.11
CA ALA A 115 17.95 7.16 10.94
C ALA A 115 16.75 8.13 11.15
N ALA A 116 15.82 7.77 12.04
CA ALA A 116 14.69 8.59 12.43
C ALA A 116 14.93 9.51 13.65
N LYS A 117 16.10 9.48 14.29
CA LYS A 117 16.39 10.36 15.45
C LYS A 117 16.31 11.83 15.05
N GLY A 118 15.61 12.60 15.86
CA GLY A 118 15.37 14.04 15.63
C GLY A 118 14.33 14.37 14.56
N LYS A 119 13.74 13.36 13.89
CA LYS A 119 12.75 13.53 12.82
C LYS A 119 11.37 13.06 13.24
N GLN A 120 10.33 13.59 12.60
CA GLN A 120 8.97 13.11 12.73
C GLN A 120 8.78 11.83 11.92
N ILE A 121 8.49 10.70 12.58
CA ILE A 121 8.02 9.50 11.87
C ILE A 121 6.54 9.69 11.50
N VAL A 122 6.17 9.28 10.30
CA VAL A 122 4.77 9.18 9.85
C VAL A 122 4.52 7.75 9.38
N MET A 123 3.54 7.07 9.98
CA MET A 123 3.27 5.66 9.72
C MET A 123 2.17 5.49 8.69
N PHE A 124 2.41 4.64 7.70
CA PHE A 124 1.45 4.19 6.71
C PHE A 124 1.36 2.67 6.76
N LEU A 125 0.17 2.14 6.92
CA LEU A 125 -0.07 0.72 7.17
C LEU A 125 -1.11 0.21 6.18
N ASP A 126 -0.75 -0.76 5.34
CA ASP A 126 -1.76 -1.56 4.66
C ASP A 126 -2.57 -2.43 5.67
N TYR A 127 -3.71 -2.97 5.24
CA TYR A 127 -4.60 -3.76 6.10
C TYR A 127 -4.50 -5.27 5.88
N ASP A 128 -4.82 -5.77 4.68
CA ASP A 128 -5.00 -7.19 4.38
C ASP A 128 -3.67 -7.86 4.03
N GLY A 129 -3.19 -8.74 4.91
CA GLY A 129 -1.86 -9.34 4.82
C GLY A 129 -0.81 -8.62 5.67
N THR A 130 -1.11 -7.38 6.08
CA THR A 130 -0.22 -6.51 6.88
C THR A 130 -0.66 -6.42 8.34
N LEU A 131 -1.86 -5.90 8.63
CA LEU A 131 -2.41 -5.78 10.00
C LEU A 131 -3.37 -6.92 10.35
N SER A 132 -4.06 -7.46 9.36
CA SER A 132 -4.89 -8.68 9.44
C SER A 132 -4.25 -9.78 8.59
N PRO A 133 -4.30 -11.07 8.97
CA PRO A 133 -3.93 -12.15 8.06
C PRO A 133 -4.85 -12.19 6.82
N ILE A 134 -4.33 -12.69 5.70
CA ILE A 134 -5.13 -12.99 4.51
C ILE A 134 -6.07 -14.17 4.83
N VAL A 135 -7.37 -13.90 4.80
CA VAL A 135 -8.44 -14.87 5.09
C VAL A 135 -9.17 -15.32 3.82
N GLU A 136 -9.94 -16.40 3.91
CA GLU A 136 -10.83 -16.82 2.82
C GLU A 136 -12.08 -15.96 2.67
N ASP A 137 -12.52 -15.38 3.77
CA ASP A 137 -13.75 -14.60 3.88
C ASP A 137 -13.38 -13.14 4.09
N PRO A 138 -13.51 -12.25 3.10
CA PRO A 138 -13.11 -10.85 3.27
C PRO A 138 -13.93 -10.12 4.35
N ASP A 139 -15.06 -10.66 4.79
CA ASP A 139 -15.86 -10.16 5.93
C ASP A 139 -15.35 -10.63 7.30
N LYS A 140 -14.34 -11.51 7.32
CA LYS A 140 -13.71 -12.04 8.55
C LYS A 140 -12.24 -11.67 8.68
N ALA A 141 -11.79 -10.66 7.94
CA ALA A 141 -10.45 -10.09 8.02
C ALA A 141 -10.31 -9.20 9.27
N TYR A 142 -10.48 -9.79 10.46
CA TYR A 142 -10.43 -9.07 11.72
C TYR A 142 -8.98 -8.90 12.21
N ILE A 143 -8.59 -7.66 12.45
CA ILE A 143 -7.42 -7.31 13.26
C ILE A 143 -7.59 -7.86 14.69
N THR A 144 -6.50 -8.39 15.26
CA THR A 144 -6.52 -8.89 16.66
C THR A 144 -6.63 -7.72 17.65
N HIS A 145 -7.11 -8.01 18.87
CA HIS A 145 -7.13 -7.01 19.94
C HIS A 145 -5.72 -6.45 20.22
N GLU A 146 -4.71 -7.33 20.27
CA GLU A 146 -3.31 -6.93 20.46
C GLU A 146 -2.83 -6.00 19.34
N MET A 147 -3.06 -6.35 18.06
CA MET A 147 -2.65 -5.48 16.95
C MET A 147 -3.40 -4.14 16.95
N ARG A 148 -4.69 -4.12 17.29
CA ARG A 148 -5.45 -2.87 17.43
C ARG A 148 -4.84 -1.96 18.50
N GLU A 149 -4.58 -2.48 19.70
CA GLU A 149 -3.97 -1.70 20.77
C GLU A 149 -2.58 -1.20 20.38
N VAL A 150 -1.79 -2.00 19.67
CA VAL A 150 -0.49 -1.58 19.15
C VAL A 150 -0.63 -0.44 18.13
N VAL A 151 -1.52 -0.56 17.14
CA VAL A 151 -1.78 0.52 16.16
C VAL A 151 -2.31 1.78 16.84
N LYS A 152 -3.16 1.66 17.87
CA LYS A 152 -3.62 2.79 18.69
C LYS A 152 -2.45 3.48 19.40
N ASN A 153 -1.58 2.71 20.05
CA ASN A 153 -0.40 3.26 20.72
C ASN A 153 0.57 3.93 19.73
N VAL A 154 0.72 3.39 18.51
CA VAL A 154 1.47 4.04 17.42
C VAL A 154 0.80 5.37 17.03
N ALA A 155 -0.51 5.41 16.87
CA ALA A 155 -1.27 6.62 16.52
C ALA A 155 -1.16 7.75 17.57
N LEU A 156 -1.08 7.40 18.86
CA LEU A 156 -0.84 8.37 19.93
C LEU A 156 0.58 8.96 19.90
N ASN A 157 1.54 8.25 19.30
CA ASN A 157 2.96 8.61 19.27
C ASN A 157 3.44 9.20 17.93
N PHE A 158 2.70 8.95 16.84
CA PHE A 158 3.04 9.31 15.47
C PHE A 158 1.78 9.53 14.62
N PRO A 159 1.75 10.50 13.68
CA PRO A 159 0.72 10.56 12.66
C PRO A 159 0.67 9.22 11.91
N THR A 160 -0.50 8.59 11.90
CA THR A 160 -0.67 7.21 11.42
C THR A 160 -1.87 7.10 10.48
N ALA A 161 -1.68 6.44 9.35
CA ALA A 161 -2.70 6.21 8.34
C ALA A 161 -2.82 4.73 7.97
N ILE A 162 -4.05 4.23 7.80
CA ILE A 162 -4.30 2.93 7.16
C ILE A 162 -4.62 3.16 5.68
N VAL A 163 -3.88 2.52 4.77
CA VAL A 163 -4.00 2.68 3.31
C VAL A 163 -4.38 1.34 2.66
N THR A 164 -5.65 1.18 2.31
CA THR A 164 -6.24 -0.14 1.96
C THR A 164 -7.06 -0.09 0.67
N GLY A 165 -7.21 -1.24 0.01
CA GLY A 165 -8.15 -1.42 -1.10
C GLY A 165 -9.63 -1.41 -0.66
N ARG A 166 -9.92 -1.60 0.63
CA ARG A 166 -11.29 -1.61 1.19
C ARG A 166 -11.91 -0.23 1.31
N SER A 167 -13.23 -0.12 1.33
CA SER A 167 -13.91 1.12 1.74
C SER A 167 -13.54 1.53 3.18
N ILE A 168 -13.58 2.84 3.46
CA ILE A 168 -13.33 3.36 4.81
C ILE A 168 -14.30 2.74 5.83
N ASP A 169 -15.60 2.69 5.51
CA ASP A 169 -16.63 2.14 6.39
C ASP A 169 -16.28 0.71 6.86
N LYS A 170 -15.80 -0.13 5.94
CA LYS A 170 -15.48 -1.53 6.22
C LYS A 170 -14.22 -1.68 7.05
N VAL A 171 -13.13 -1.00 6.68
CA VAL A 171 -11.88 -1.07 7.46
C VAL A 171 -12.03 -0.42 8.83
N ARG A 172 -12.76 0.70 8.95
CA ARG A 172 -13.12 1.34 10.22
C ARG A 172 -13.97 0.38 11.08
N GLY A 173 -14.89 -0.37 10.47
CA GLY A 173 -15.66 -1.43 11.14
C GLY A 173 -14.82 -2.56 11.76
N PHE A 174 -13.70 -2.92 11.14
CA PHE A 174 -12.75 -3.90 11.69
C PHE A 174 -11.78 -3.28 12.71
N VAL A 175 -11.22 -2.12 12.39
CA VAL A 175 -10.14 -1.47 13.17
C VAL A 175 -10.69 -0.77 14.41
N LYS A 176 -11.80 -0.04 14.30
CA LYS A 176 -12.46 0.70 15.39
C LYS A 176 -11.51 1.63 16.16
N LEU A 177 -10.76 2.44 15.42
CA LEU A 177 -9.92 3.53 15.93
C LEU A 177 -10.34 4.82 15.22
N ASP A 178 -10.35 5.93 15.95
CA ASP A 178 -10.76 7.25 15.45
C ASP A 178 -9.61 8.27 15.52
N GLU A 179 -8.46 7.84 16.03
CA GLU A 179 -7.21 8.59 16.19
C GLU A 179 -6.31 8.56 14.93
N ILE A 180 -6.70 7.81 13.89
CA ILE A 180 -5.92 7.59 12.66
C ILE A 180 -6.57 8.17 11.41
N TYR A 181 -5.76 8.39 10.37
CA TYR A 181 -6.25 8.64 9.01
C TYR A 181 -6.66 7.32 8.36
N TYR A 182 -7.71 7.37 7.55
CA TYR A 182 -8.12 6.25 6.68
C TYR A 182 -8.01 6.66 5.23
N ALA A 183 -7.30 5.87 4.43
CA ALA A 183 -7.18 5.99 2.99
C ALA A 183 -7.71 4.72 2.33
N GLY A 184 -9.04 4.64 2.20
CA GLY A 184 -9.75 3.52 1.60
C GLY A 184 -9.79 3.56 0.08
N SER A 185 -10.25 2.47 -0.52
CA SER A 185 -10.45 2.33 -1.97
C SER A 185 -9.15 2.57 -2.77
N HIS A 186 -8.03 2.00 -2.30
CA HIS A 186 -6.67 2.28 -2.79
C HIS A 186 -6.27 3.76 -2.67
N GLY A 187 -6.75 4.41 -1.60
CA GLY A 187 -6.55 5.82 -1.32
C GLY A 187 -7.43 6.79 -2.14
N MET A 188 -8.44 6.31 -2.87
CA MET A 188 -9.43 7.17 -3.55
C MET A 188 -10.51 7.73 -2.62
N ASP A 189 -10.51 7.32 -1.36
CA ASP A 189 -11.30 7.90 -0.27
C ASP A 189 -10.34 8.16 0.89
N ILE A 190 -10.14 9.42 1.29
CA ILE A 190 -9.26 9.77 2.41
C ILE A 190 -10.02 10.60 3.42
N GLU A 191 -10.03 10.16 4.67
CA GLU A 191 -10.61 10.84 5.83
C GLU A 191 -9.56 11.00 6.94
N GLY A 192 -9.56 12.18 7.58
CA GLY A 192 -8.77 12.46 8.77
C GLY A 192 -9.34 11.86 10.05
N PRO A 193 -8.53 11.86 11.14
CA PRO A 193 -8.98 11.37 12.44
C PRO A 193 -10.10 12.25 13.01
N THR A 194 -11.08 11.61 13.63
CA THR A 194 -12.24 12.24 14.24
C THR A 194 -12.10 12.46 15.75
N SER A 195 -11.16 11.75 16.39
CA SER A 195 -10.88 11.80 17.83
C SER A 195 -10.08 13.04 18.27
N GLU A 196 -10.34 13.54 19.49
CA GLU A 196 -9.52 14.55 20.17
C GLU A 196 -8.15 13.98 20.60
N TYR A 197 -8.04 12.66 20.76
CA TYR A 197 -6.79 11.95 21.07
C TYR A 197 -5.92 11.70 19.82
N ALA A 198 -6.27 12.28 18.67
CA ALA A 198 -5.43 12.27 17.48
C ALA A 198 -4.06 12.90 17.77
N TYR A 199 -3.01 12.42 17.07
CA TYR A 199 -1.65 12.91 17.27
C TYR A 199 -1.56 14.43 17.19
N GLY A 200 -0.93 15.05 18.20
CA GLY A 200 -0.80 16.50 18.32
C GLY A 200 -2.04 17.24 18.84
N GLY A 201 -3.10 16.53 19.23
CA GLY A 201 -4.33 17.13 19.78
C GLY A 201 -5.18 17.90 18.76
N VAL A 202 -4.90 17.74 17.46
CA VAL A 202 -5.65 18.38 16.38
C VAL A 202 -6.57 17.34 15.73
N SER A 203 -7.87 17.42 16.03
CA SER A 203 -8.89 16.64 15.32
C SER A 203 -9.01 17.16 13.89
N ASN A 204 -8.26 16.53 12.97
CA ASN A 204 -8.21 16.89 11.55
C ASN A 204 -9.46 16.44 10.76
N GLN A 205 -10.65 16.70 11.32
CA GLN A 205 -11.98 16.45 10.74
C GLN A 205 -12.20 17.19 9.40
N GLY A 206 -11.32 18.16 9.04
CA GLY A 206 -11.32 18.83 7.75
C GLY A 206 -10.58 18.12 6.61
N VAL A 207 -9.85 17.02 6.88
CA VAL A 207 -9.17 16.25 5.82
C VAL A 207 -10.16 15.28 5.19
N LEU A 208 -10.75 15.68 4.06
CA LEU A 208 -11.53 14.83 3.16
C LEU A 208 -10.99 14.95 1.74
N PHE A 209 -10.65 13.83 1.10
CA PHE A 209 -10.19 13.83 -0.29
C PHE A 209 -10.72 12.63 -1.08
N GLN A 210 -11.37 12.92 -2.22
CA GLN A 210 -12.10 11.94 -3.04
C GLN A 210 -11.85 12.22 -4.54
N PRO A 211 -10.68 11.88 -5.09
CA PRO A 211 -10.31 12.21 -6.48
C PRO A 211 -11.18 11.48 -7.51
N ALA A 212 -11.87 10.42 -7.11
CA ALA A 212 -12.76 9.62 -7.94
C ALA A 212 -14.26 9.92 -7.71
N ARG A 213 -14.64 11.06 -7.10
CA ARG A 213 -16.03 11.39 -6.72
C ARG A 213 -17.05 11.27 -7.86
N GLU A 214 -16.67 11.65 -9.07
CA GLU A 214 -17.53 11.56 -10.26
C GLU A 214 -17.82 10.11 -10.71
N PHE A 215 -16.99 9.14 -10.31
CA PHE A 215 -17.14 7.74 -10.71
C PHE A 215 -18.14 6.95 -9.86
N VAL A 216 -18.54 7.44 -8.67
CA VAL A 216 -19.41 6.69 -7.73
C VAL A 216 -20.70 6.18 -8.40
N PRO A 217 -21.45 6.97 -9.20
CA PRO A 217 -22.65 6.47 -9.89
C PRO A 217 -22.33 5.37 -10.93
N THR A 218 -21.13 5.42 -11.55
CA THR A 218 -20.67 4.39 -12.49
C THR A 218 -20.30 3.11 -11.75
N ILE A 219 -19.56 3.21 -10.64
CA ILE A 219 -19.17 2.08 -9.78
C ILE A 219 -20.41 1.37 -9.25
N GLU A 220 -21.40 2.11 -8.74
CA GLU A 220 -22.67 1.56 -8.25
C GLU A 220 -23.50 0.88 -9.35
N LYS A 221 -23.48 1.42 -10.58
CA LYS A 221 -24.13 0.78 -11.73
C LYS A 221 -23.42 -0.52 -12.13
N VAL A 222 -22.09 -0.52 -12.19
CA VAL A 222 -21.28 -1.70 -12.56
C VAL A 222 -21.36 -2.78 -11.48
N TYR A 223 -21.45 -2.41 -10.20
CA TYR A 223 -21.66 -3.32 -9.08
C TYR A 223 -22.89 -4.20 -9.30
N LYS A 224 -24.06 -3.59 -9.53
CA LYS A 224 -25.33 -4.30 -9.78
C LYS A 224 -25.27 -5.24 -10.98
N ILE A 225 -24.58 -4.83 -12.06
CA ILE A 225 -24.41 -5.66 -13.26
C ILE A 225 -23.49 -6.87 -12.96
N LEU A 226 -22.40 -6.66 -12.22
CA LEU A 226 -21.47 -7.74 -11.84
C LEU A 226 -22.12 -8.72 -10.86
N GLU A 227 -22.86 -8.22 -9.87
CA GLU A 227 -23.61 -9.04 -8.92
C GLU A 227 -24.62 -9.95 -9.64
N GLU A 228 -25.46 -9.38 -10.51
CA GLU A 228 -26.44 -10.13 -11.30
C GLU A 228 -25.81 -11.17 -12.25
N LYS A 229 -24.67 -10.85 -12.90
CA LYS A 229 -23.98 -11.79 -13.78
C LYS A 229 -23.32 -12.94 -13.01
N THR A 230 -22.68 -12.63 -11.88
CA THR A 230 -21.82 -13.58 -11.15
C THR A 230 -22.56 -14.45 -10.13
N LYS A 231 -23.80 -14.11 -9.74
CA LYS A 231 -24.60 -14.84 -8.72
C LYS A 231 -24.73 -16.36 -8.93
N TRP A 232 -24.63 -16.83 -10.18
CA TRP A 232 -24.71 -18.25 -10.53
C TRP A 232 -23.36 -18.99 -10.46
N ILE A 233 -22.28 -18.33 -10.04
CA ILE A 233 -20.94 -18.90 -9.91
C ILE A 233 -20.67 -19.15 -8.41
N PRO A 234 -20.75 -20.40 -7.92
CA PRO A 234 -20.58 -20.69 -6.50
C PRO A 234 -19.21 -20.23 -6.00
N GLY A 235 -19.22 -19.52 -4.88
CA GLY A 235 -18.01 -18.95 -4.25
C GLY A 235 -17.51 -17.64 -4.86
N ALA A 236 -18.13 -17.13 -5.94
CA ALA A 236 -17.85 -15.78 -6.43
C ALA A 236 -18.57 -14.77 -5.53
N MET A 237 -17.92 -13.64 -5.26
CA MET A 237 -18.51 -12.56 -4.46
C MET A 237 -18.06 -11.22 -5.01
N VAL A 238 -19.00 -10.30 -5.24
CA VAL A 238 -18.70 -8.92 -5.64
C VAL A 238 -18.81 -8.03 -4.41
N GLU A 239 -17.75 -7.32 -4.08
CA GLU A 239 -17.68 -6.35 -2.99
C GLU A 239 -17.63 -4.93 -3.56
N ASN A 240 -18.49 -4.05 -3.05
CA ASN A 240 -18.48 -2.63 -3.38
C ASN A 240 -17.63 -1.86 -2.37
N ASN A 241 -16.48 -1.37 -2.83
CA ASN A 241 -15.53 -0.58 -2.05
C ASN A 241 -15.64 0.92 -2.39
N LYS A 242 -16.86 1.44 -2.64
CA LYS A 242 -17.22 2.87 -2.88
C LYS A 242 -16.64 3.50 -4.16
N PHE A 243 -15.33 3.43 -4.36
CA PHE A 243 -14.63 3.90 -5.57
C PHE A 243 -14.01 2.79 -6.41
N CYS A 244 -13.99 1.56 -5.91
CA CYS A 244 -13.60 0.38 -6.67
C CYS A 244 -14.54 -0.79 -6.33
N LEU A 245 -14.48 -1.84 -7.15
CA LEU A 245 -15.18 -3.10 -6.92
C LEU A 245 -14.17 -4.24 -6.87
N SER A 246 -14.44 -5.24 -6.04
CA SER A 246 -13.59 -6.41 -5.87
C SER A 246 -14.41 -7.68 -6.13
N VAL A 247 -14.11 -8.39 -7.22
CA VAL A 247 -14.71 -9.69 -7.54
C VAL A 247 -13.79 -10.78 -7.00
N HIS A 248 -14.13 -11.30 -5.83
CA HIS A 248 -13.40 -12.36 -5.16
C HIS A 248 -13.68 -13.70 -5.82
N PHE A 249 -12.62 -14.42 -6.16
CA PHE A 249 -12.71 -15.76 -6.77
C PHE A 249 -12.02 -16.84 -5.92
N ARG A 250 -11.64 -16.51 -4.69
CA ARG A 250 -10.92 -17.41 -3.76
C ARG A 250 -11.64 -18.70 -3.44
N ARG A 251 -12.98 -18.66 -3.37
CA ARG A 251 -13.87 -19.81 -3.11
C ARG A 251 -14.45 -20.42 -4.38
N VAL A 252 -14.08 -19.92 -5.56
CA VAL A 252 -14.55 -20.40 -6.87
C VAL A 252 -13.67 -21.57 -7.31
N ASP A 253 -14.30 -22.65 -7.79
CA ASP A 253 -13.59 -23.76 -8.46
C ASP A 253 -12.71 -23.23 -9.60
N GLU A 254 -11.44 -23.62 -9.64
CA GLU A 254 -10.44 -23.13 -10.60
C GLU A 254 -10.90 -23.27 -12.07
N LYS A 255 -11.67 -24.32 -12.38
CA LYS A 255 -12.23 -24.55 -13.72
C LYS A 255 -13.19 -23.45 -14.17
N ARG A 256 -13.73 -22.66 -13.23
CA ARG A 256 -14.66 -21.54 -13.49
C ARG A 256 -13.97 -20.17 -13.49
N TRP A 257 -12.69 -20.07 -13.13
CA TRP A 257 -11.96 -18.78 -13.06
C TRP A 257 -11.94 -18.04 -14.40
N ALA A 258 -11.69 -18.76 -15.50
CA ALA A 258 -11.73 -18.21 -16.86
C ALA A 258 -13.11 -17.59 -17.19
N GLY A 259 -14.18 -18.37 -17.02
CA GLY A 259 -15.54 -17.92 -17.34
C GLY A 259 -16.03 -16.78 -16.45
N LEU A 260 -15.72 -16.80 -15.16
CA LEU A 260 -15.99 -15.68 -14.24
C LEU A 260 -15.34 -14.39 -14.75
N ALA A 261 -14.08 -14.47 -15.17
CA ALA A 261 -13.35 -13.31 -15.63
C ALA A 261 -13.78 -12.81 -17.00
N GLU A 262 -14.17 -13.69 -17.91
CA GLU A 262 -14.80 -13.30 -19.17
C GLU A 262 -16.09 -12.53 -18.91
N GLN A 263 -16.90 -12.95 -17.94
CA GLN A 263 -18.07 -12.18 -17.52
C GLN A 263 -17.68 -10.80 -16.98
N VAL A 264 -16.69 -10.70 -16.08
CA VAL A 264 -16.21 -9.41 -15.55
C VAL A 264 -15.70 -8.51 -16.69
N LYS A 265 -14.83 -9.03 -17.57
CA LYS A 265 -14.32 -8.30 -18.74
C LYS A 265 -15.44 -7.87 -19.69
N SER A 266 -16.46 -8.72 -19.91
CA SER A 266 -17.60 -8.39 -20.77
C SER A 266 -18.41 -7.19 -20.27
N VAL A 267 -18.47 -6.95 -18.96
CA VAL A 267 -19.12 -5.75 -18.41
C VAL A 267 -18.29 -4.52 -18.73
N LEU A 268 -16.96 -4.59 -18.56
CA LEU A 268 -16.07 -3.43 -18.71
C LEU A 268 -15.89 -2.93 -20.15
N ILE A 269 -16.35 -3.68 -21.16
CA ILE A 269 -16.41 -3.21 -22.55
C ILE A 269 -17.22 -1.91 -22.66
N ASP A 270 -18.33 -1.82 -21.91
CA ASP A 270 -19.22 -0.66 -21.91
C ASP A 270 -18.75 0.47 -20.96
N TYR A 271 -17.62 0.29 -20.26
CA TYR A 271 -17.08 1.23 -19.26
C TYR A 271 -15.56 1.44 -19.44
N PRO A 272 -15.10 2.00 -20.58
CA PRO A 272 -13.68 2.23 -20.86
C PRO A 272 -12.97 3.17 -19.87
N GLN A 273 -13.73 3.94 -19.08
CA GLN A 273 -13.25 4.77 -17.99
C GLN A 273 -12.87 3.98 -16.72
N LEU A 274 -13.07 2.65 -16.71
CA LEU A 274 -12.65 1.73 -15.65
C LEU A 274 -11.57 0.77 -16.17
N LYS A 275 -10.63 0.40 -15.31
CA LYS A 275 -9.58 -0.61 -15.58
C LYS A 275 -9.75 -1.82 -14.68
N LEU A 276 -9.47 -2.99 -15.25
CA LEU A 276 -9.38 -4.26 -14.53
C LEU A 276 -7.93 -4.49 -14.08
N THR A 277 -7.71 -4.66 -12.78
CA THR A 277 -6.46 -5.19 -12.22
C THR A 277 -6.71 -6.47 -11.44
N GLN A 278 -5.65 -7.15 -11.05
CA GLN A 278 -5.71 -8.45 -10.39
C GLN A 278 -4.85 -8.41 -9.13
N GLY A 279 -5.46 -8.79 -8.01
CA GLY A 279 -4.79 -9.00 -6.72
C GLY A 279 -4.91 -10.45 -6.30
N ARG A 280 -4.65 -10.73 -5.02
CA ARG A 280 -4.59 -12.12 -4.51
C ARG A 280 -5.93 -12.85 -4.47
N LYS A 281 -6.21 -13.59 -5.54
CA LYS A 281 -7.50 -14.27 -5.79
C LYS A 281 -8.70 -13.32 -5.84
N VAL A 282 -8.46 -12.09 -6.33
CA VAL A 282 -9.46 -11.04 -6.51
C VAL A 282 -9.22 -10.31 -7.84
N LEU A 283 -10.30 -9.98 -8.56
CA LEU A 283 -10.28 -9.08 -9.70
C LEU A 283 -10.79 -7.71 -9.25
N GLU A 284 -10.01 -6.66 -9.49
CA GLU A 284 -10.32 -5.31 -9.04
C GLU A 284 -10.73 -4.43 -10.21
N ILE A 285 -11.86 -3.75 -10.08
CA ILE A 285 -12.35 -2.77 -11.03
C ILE A 285 -12.19 -1.39 -10.40
N ARG A 286 -11.39 -0.52 -11.01
CA ARG A 286 -11.11 0.83 -10.49
C ARG A 286 -11.14 1.88 -11.61
N PRO A 287 -11.47 3.15 -11.32
CA PRO A 287 -11.37 4.26 -12.28
C PRO A 287 -9.99 4.37 -12.94
N THR A 288 -9.97 4.72 -14.21
CA THR A 288 -8.75 4.98 -14.98
C THR A 288 -8.25 6.41 -14.71
N ILE A 289 -7.93 6.68 -13.45
CA ILE A 289 -7.30 7.93 -12.99
C ILE A 289 -5.82 7.70 -12.64
N LYS A 290 -5.04 8.79 -12.60
CA LYS A 290 -3.64 8.81 -12.13
C LYS A 290 -3.62 8.91 -10.60
N TRP A 291 -4.10 7.86 -9.95
CA TRP A 291 -4.13 7.74 -8.49
C TRP A 291 -3.83 6.29 -8.06
N ASP A 292 -3.09 6.18 -6.96
CA ASP A 292 -2.55 4.95 -6.38
C ASP A 292 -2.19 5.19 -4.90
N LYS A 293 -1.73 4.14 -4.19
CA LYS A 293 -1.35 4.25 -2.78
C LYS A 293 -0.16 5.20 -2.55
N GLY A 294 0.73 5.38 -3.53
CA GLY A 294 1.82 6.34 -3.48
C GLY A 294 1.36 7.80 -3.62
N GLN A 295 0.34 8.07 -4.43
CA GLN A 295 -0.33 9.38 -4.45
C GLN A 295 -1.04 9.67 -3.13
N ALA A 296 -1.70 8.67 -2.54
CA ALA A 296 -2.34 8.81 -1.22
C ALA A 296 -1.31 9.11 -0.11
N LEU A 297 -0.15 8.44 -0.11
CA LEU A 297 0.97 8.73 0.78
C LEU A 297 1.44 10.19 0.62
N ASN A 298 1.70 10.64 -0.60
CA ASN A 298 2.12 12.02 -0.88
C ASN A 298 1.06 13.05 -0.45
N PHE A 299 -0.22 12.78 -0.68
CA PHE A 299 -1.33 13.63 -0.23
C PHE A 299 -1.35 13.75 1.30
N LEU A 300 -1.27 12.62 2.02
CA LEU A 300 -1.27 12.61 3.47
C LEU A 300 -0.05 13.32 4.07
N LEU A 301 1.15 13.12 3.51
CA LEU A 301 2.34 13.90 3.90
C LEU A 301 2.13 15.41 3.67
N LYS A 302 1.53 15.80 2.54
CA LYS A 302 1.20 17.20 2.27
C LYS A 302 0.17 17.76 3.27
N SER A 303 -0.89 17.03 3.56
CA SER A 303 -1.92 17.41 4.55
C SER A 303 -1.37 17.54 5.96
N LEU A 304 -0.33 16.78 6.30
CA LEU A 304 0.41 16.86 7.57
C LEU A 304 1.49 17.97 7.58
N GLY A 305 1.65 18.74 6.50
CA GLY A 305 2.67 19.80 6.39
C GLY A 305 4.08 19.32 6.00
N PHE A 306 4.25 18.03 5.68
CA PHE A 306 5.54 17.40 5.39
C PHE A 306 5.87 17.24 3.89
N GLU A 307 5.14 17.92 2.98
CA GLU A 307 5.32 17.77 1.53
C GLU A 307 6.80 17.86 1.08
N LYS A 308 7.53 18.82 1.65
CA LYS A 308 8.94 19.14 1.36
C LYS A 308 9.83 19.20 2.60
N SER A 309 9.43 18.56 3.70
CA SER A 309 10.24 18.55 4.93
C SER A 309 11.39 17.55 4.80
N GLU A 310 12.58 17.91 5.31
CA GLU A 310 13.69 16.97 5.49
C GLU A 310 13.67 16.31 6.88
N ASP A 311 12.86 16.85 7.79
CA ASP A 311 12.68 16.42 9.18
C ASP A 311 11.56 15.37 9.33
N VAL A 312 11.21 14.67 8.25
CA VAL A 312 10.20 13.61 8.23
C VAL A 312 10.81 12.27 7.79
N VAL A 313 10.36 11.18 8.40
CA VAL A 313 10.67 9.80 8.00
C VAL A 313 9.35 9.04 7.82
N PRO A 314 8.76 9.07 6.61
CA PRO A 314 7.61 8.25 6.30
C PRO A 314 7.98 6.76 6.25
N VAL A 315 7.22 5.93 6.95
CA VAL A 315 7.41 4.47 6.99
C VAL A 315 6.15 3.82 6.47
N TYR A 316 6.26 3.08 5.37
CA TYR A 316 5.13 2.33 4.82
C TYR A 316 5.34 0.83 5.04
N ILE A 317 4.36 0.16 5.60
CA ILE A 317 4.34 -1.31 5.76
C ILE A 317 3.22 -1.86 4.89
N GLY A 318 3.55 -2.78 3.98
CA GLY A 318 2.64 -3.31 2.97
C GLY A 318 3.00 -4.69 2.48
N ASP A 319 2.06 -5.36 1.84
CA ASP A 319 2.06 -6.79 1.58
C ASP A 319 1.96 -7.13 0.08
N ASP A 320 1.18 -6.35 -0.69
CA ASP A 320 0.78 -6.71 -2.06
C ASP A 320 1.24 -5.72 -3.12
N LEU A 321 1.02 -6.06 -4.39
CA LEU A 321 1.49 -5.31 -5.56
C LEU A 321 1.11 -3.81 -5.55
N THR A 322 0.02 -3.42 -4.87
CA THR A 322 -0.42 -2.01 -4.77
C THR A 322 0.36 -1.20 -3.74
N ASP A 323 1.12 -1.85 -2.85
CA ASP A 323 2.00 -1.19 -1.88
C ASP A 323 3.34 -0.80 -2.51
N GLU A 324 3.73 -1.44 -3.61
CA GLU A 324 4.90 -1.07 -4.42
C GLU A 324 4.80 0.36 -4.96
N ASP A 325 3.58 0.84 -5.28
CA ASP A 325 3.34 2.24 -5.67
C ASP A 325 3.80 3.21 -4.56
N ALA A 326 3.61 2.84 -3.28
CA ALA A 326 4.05 3.62 -2.13
C ALA A 326 5.54 3.43 -1.83
N PHE A 327 6.08 2.21 -1.88
CA PHE A 327 7.51 1.94 -1.69
C PHE A 327 8.38 2.68 -2.73
N LYS A 328 7.94 2.68 -4.00
CA LYS A 328 8.58 3.42 -5.08
C LYS A 328 8.62 4.92 -4.81
N VAL A 329 7.52 5.52 -4.32
CA VAL A 329 7.49 6.93 -3.92
C VAL A 329 8.50 7.23 -2.82
N LEU A 330 8.63 6.37 -1.81
CA LEU A 330 9.62 6.55 -0.73
C LEU A 330 11.07 6.46 -1.26
N ARG A 331 11.33 5.49 -2.13
CA ARG A 331 12.63 5.31 -2.79
C ARG A 331 12.99 6.49 -3.70
N GLU A 332 12.05 6.99 -4.50
CA GLU A 332 12.24 8.17 -5.37
C GLU A 332 12.43 9.47 -4.58
N ARG A 333 11.80 9.60 -3.39
CA ARG A 333 12.01 10.74 -2.48
C ARG A 333 13.36 10.70 -1.76
N GLY A 334 14.00 9.54 -1.64
CA GLY A 334 15.21 9.36 -0.82
C GLY A 334 14.98 9.62 0.68
N GLN A 335 13.72 9.57 1.13
CA GLN A 335 13.29 9.93 2.48
C GLN A 335 12.23 8.93 2.94
N GLY A 336 12.45 8.33 4.11
CA GLY A 336 11.62 7.22 4.58
C GLY A 336 11.99 5.88 3.96
N PHE A 337 11.22 4.85 4.26
CA PHE A 337 11.48 3.49 3.78
C PHE A 337 10.21 2.63 3.72
N GLY A 338 10.18 1.73 2.74
CA GLY A 338 9.17 0.69 2.61
C GLY A 338 9.59 -0.58 3.37
N ILE A 339 8.60 -1.26 3.96
CA ILE A 339 8.75 -2.56 4.61
C ILE A 339 7.75 -3.54 3.97
N LEU A 340 8.28 -4.52 3.22
CA LEU A 340 7.46 -5.56 2.60
C LEU A 340 7.13 -6.67 3.59
N VAL A 341 5.85 -7.02 3.70
CA VAL A 341 5.36 -8.19 4.46
C VAL A 341 5.29 -9.40 3.52
N SER A 342 6.21 -10.36 3.69
CA SER A 342 6.23 -11.59 2.90
C SER A 342 7.10 -12.70 3.52
N LYS A 343 6.58 -13.93 3.55
CA LYS A 343 7.36 -15.16 3.85
C LYS A 343 8.19 -15.66 2.68
N VAL A 344 7.89 -15.18 1.47
CA VAL A 344 8.51 -15.60 0.21
C VAL A 344 9.23 -14.42 -0.45
N PRO A 345 10.39 -14.65 -1.08
CA PRO A 345 11.04 -13.63 -1.91
C PRO A 345 10.09 -13.05 -2.97
N LYS A 346 10.13 -11.72 -3.12
CA LYS A 346 9.42 -10.96 -4.17
C LYS A 346 10.34 -9.85 -4.67
N GLU A 347 10.23 -9.48 -5.95
CA GLU A 347 10.75 -8.20 -6.42
C GLU A 347 9.99 -7.06 -5.73
N THR A 348 10.70 -6.06 -5.20
CA THR A 348 10.11 -4.96 -4.42
C THR A 348 10.99 -3.72 -4.41
N ASP A 349 10.36 -2.54 -4.36
CA ASP A 349 10.99 -1.25 -4.09
C ASP A 349 11.14 -0.96 -2.57
N ALA A 350 10.67 -1.84 -1.69
CA ALA A 350 10.90 -1.77 -0.24
C ALA A 350 12.41 -1.77 0.11
N SER A 351 12.72 -1.30 1.31
CA SER A 351 14.10 -1.28 1.87
C SER A 351 14.33 -2.45 2.83
N TYR A 352 13.28 -2.86 3.54
CA TYR A 352 13.32 -3.91 4.56
C TYR A 352 12.18 -4.90 4.36
N SER A 353 12.21 -6.03 5.07
CA SER A 353 11.14 -7.02 5.08
C SER A 353 10.65 -7.39 6.49
N LEU A 354 9.42 -7.89 6.57
CA LEU A 354 8.84 -8.59 7.72
C LEU A 354 8.15 -9.85 7.18
N GLN A 355 8.05 -10.92 7.96
CA GLN A 355 7.56 -12.20 7.44
C GLN A 355 6.02 -12.27 7.36
N ASP A 356 5.31 -11.74 8.35
CA ASP A 356 3.85 -11.79 8.47
C ASP A 356 3.32 -10.76 9.51
N PRO A 357 2.00 -10.62 9.71
CA PRO A 357 1.42 -9.70 10.69
C PRO A 357 1.93 -9.83 12.14
N SER A 358 2.46 -10.99 12.56
CA SER A 358 3.03 -11.10 13.91
C SER A 358 4.32 -10.29 14.05
N GLN A 359 5.14 -10.25 13.00
CA GLN A 359 6.34 -9.42 12.98
C GLN A 359 6.03 -7.94 12.75
N VAL A 360 4.92 -7.62 12.06
CA VAL A 360 4.39 -6.24 12.00
C VAL A 360 3.99 -5.75 13.39
N ASN A 361 3.29 -6.59 14.18
CA ASN A 361 2.93 -6.27 15.55
C ASN A 361 4.17 -5.94 16.40
N GLU A 362 5.16 -6.85 16.40
CA GLU A 362 6.39 -6.69 17.17
C GLU A 362 7.19 -5.45 16.75
N PHE A 363 7.28 -5.15 15.45
CA PHE A 363 7.97 -3.96 14.95
C PHE A 363 7.28 -2.67 15.46
N LEU A 364 5.95 -2.60 15.37
CA LEU A 364 5.16 -1.47 15.85
C LEU A 364 5.23 -1.32 17.37
N ARG A 365 5.24 -2.42 18.14
CA ARG A 365 5.46 -2.42 19.60
C ARG A 365 6.81 -1.82 19.97
N ARG A 366 7.89 -2.31 19.37
CA ARG A 366 9.25 -1.78 19.60
C ARG A 366 9.34 -0.30 19.25
N LEU A 367 8.66 0.16 18.20
CA LEU A 367 8.62 1.57 17.81
C LEU A 367 7.95 2.47 18.86
N VAL A 368 6.84 2.02 19.47
CA VAL A 368 6.19 2.72 20.59
C VAL A 368 7.10 2.74 21.83
N GLU A 369 7.70 1.61 22.18
CA GLU A 369 8.62 1.53 23.34
C GLU A 369 9.83 2.44 23.18
N TRP A 370 10.41 2.50 21.98
CA TRP A 370 11.49 3.42 21.64
C TRP A 370 11.05 4.89 21.77
N LYS A 371 9.84 5.23 21.32
CA LYS A 371 9.33 6.60 21.44
C LYS A 371 9.15 7.02 22.90
N ARG A 372 8.53 6.19 23.73
CA ARG A 372 8.37 6.45 25.19
C ARG A 372 9.72 6.67 25.89
N LYS A 373 10.68 5.77 25.63
CA LYS A 373 12.06 5.88 26.16
C LYS A 373 12.79 7.14 25.70
N THR A 374 12.52 7.66 24.50
CA THR A 374 13.13 8.92 24.01
C THR A 374 12.43 10.19 24.48
N VAL A 375 11.16 10.11 24.88
CA VAL A 375 10.39 11.24 25.45
C VAL A 375 10.57 11.35 26.98
N GLY A 376 11.01 10.28 27.66
CA GLY A 376 11.26 10.27 29.10
C GLY A 376 10.11 9.71 29.94
N GLU A 377 9.13 9.06 29.30
CA GLU A 377 8.06 8.31 29.97
C GLU A 377 8.57 6.91 30.33
N ALA A 378 9.06 6.75 31.56
CA ALA A 378 9.55 5.50 32.15
C ALA A 378 8.82 5.19 33.46
#